data_AF-A0A8H6ANZ1-F1
#
_entry.id   AF-A0A8H6ANZ1-F1
#
_cell.length_a   1.000
_cell.length_b   1.000
_cell.length_c   1.000
_cell.angle_alpha   90.00
_cell.angle_beta   90.00
_cell.angle_gamma   90.00
#
_symmetry.space_group_name_H-M   'P 1'
#
loop_
_entity.id
_entity.type
_entity.pdbx_description
1 polymer ?
#
loop_
_entity_poly.entity_id
_entity_poly.type
_entity_poly.pdbx_seq_one_letter_code
_entity_poly.pdbx_strand_id
1 'polypeptide(L)'
;MVEGEPNSPTWKFTQCFGDKGDVEDITEADIISTVEFDHTGNYLATGDKGGRVVLFERNETKKTCEYKFHTEFQSHEPEFDYLKSLEIEEKINKIKWCKRQNASHYLLSTNDKTIKLWKVFEKSLKVVAENNLSHDLTPGNPAGGGGGVRSISNVHFNSAHDLKLPRLTHHDTVVAAVPRRTYANAHAYHINSISVNSDGETFISSDDLRINLWNLNIQDQSFNIVDIKPANMEELTEVITAAEFHPQSCNWFMYASSKGTIKLADMRESALCDQHAKQFEQEEDPSARSFFSEIISSISDVRFSHDGRYILSRDYLTVKIWDVNMERQPVKTIPIHEHLRPRLCDTYENDSIFDKFEVVFSGDAKNVMTGSYNNNFMIYPSDPDKEVEVVLQADKSAFKAKKVGVPTPINPSGSPTAANGKKGNSRAGSPAAGVGGQGGRMKKETDADQIDFNKKILHMSWHPFEDSIAIAATNNISPQLPQNSPPSPNLETLIKMHLMYTLDAAGKRKYTLKKVIGGEVTKSAHPARFSPDDKYSRHRVTLKKRYGLLLVQQKDLKVLGQ
;
A
#
# COMPACT_ATOMS: atom_id res chain seq x y z
N MET A 1 -37.48 7.26 17.34
CA MET A 1 -37.30 7.44 15.88
C MET A 1 -37.01 8.91 15.68
N VAL A 2 -35.74 9.26 15.45
CA VAL A 2 -35.36 10.62 15.03
C VAL A 2 -35.12 10.47 13.54
N GLU A 3 -35.98 11.10 12.74
CA GLU A 3 -35.85 11.15 11.29
C GLU A 3 -34.53 11.85 10.96
N GLY A 4 -33.58 11.11 10.37
CA GLY A 4 -32.34 11.68 9.84
C GLY A 4 -32.64 12.46 8.56
N GLU A 5 -31.93 13.56 8.34
CA GLU A 5 -32.12 14.38 7.14
C GLU A 5 -31.94 13.56 5.84
N PRO A 6 -32.75 13.79 4.79
CA PRO A 6 -32.85 12.91 3.62
C PRO A 6 -31.62 12.82 2.71
N ASN A 7 -30.49 13.46 3.04
CA ASN A 7 -29.31 13.59 2.15
C ASN A 7 -27.96 13.34 2.84
N SER A 8 -27.94 12.73 4.04
CA SER A 8 -26.67 12.36 4.66
C SER A 8 -26.10 11.06 4.03
N PRO A 9 -24.85 11.07 3.53
CA PRO A 9 -24.24 9.86 2.97
C PRO A 9 -24.08 8.80 4.06
N THR A 10 -24.77 7.67 3.89
CA THR A 10 -24.70 6.54 4.82
C THR A 10 -23.70 5.51 4.31
N TRP A 11 -22.52 5.47 4.91
CA TRP A 11 -21.48 4.51 4.55
C TRP A 11 -21.85 3.10 5.04
N LYS A 12 -21.70 2.12 4.15
CA LYS A 12 -21.90 0.69 4.44
C LYS A 12 -20.68 -0.10 4.00
N PHE A 13 -20.37 -1.11 4.78
CA PHE A 13 -19.39 -2.11 4.41
C PHE A 13 -19.86 -2.91 3.17
N THR A 14 -18.97 -3.10 2.18
CA THR A 14 -19.27 -3.83 0.94
C THR A 14 -18.56 -5.18 0.89
N GLN A 15 -17.24 -5.19 1.03
CA GLN A 15 -16.43 -6.39 0.84
C GLN A 15 -15.17 -6.29 1.72
N CYS A 16 -14.55 -7.44 1.98
CA CYS A 16 -13.24 -7.51 2.62
C CYS A 16 -12.37 -8.56 1.92
N PHE A 17 -11.10 -8.24 1.70
CA PHE A 17 -10.06 -9.17 1.24
C PHE A 17 -9.03 -9.36 2.35
N GLY A 18 -8.60 -10.60 2.61
CA GLY A 18 -7.63 -10.91 3.67
C GLY A 18 -7.97 -12.20 4.43
N ASP A 19 -7.06 -12.62 5.31
CA ASP A 19 -7.26 -13.83 6.11
C ASP A 19 -8.38 -13.65 7.16
N LYS A 20 -9.22 -14.68 7.25
CA LYS A 20 -10.33 -14.75 8.22
C LYS A 20 -9.83 -15.12 9.62
N GLY A 21 -8.58 -15.55 9.77
CA GLY A 21 -7.93 -15.86 11.05
C GLY A 21 -7.89 -14.69 12.05
N ASP A 22 -7.57 -14.97 13.31
CA ASP A 22 -7.43 -13.93 14.33
C ASP A 22 -6.24 -13.02 14.03
N VAL A 23 -6.23 -11.81 14.60
CA VAL A 23 -5.22 -10.79 14.26
C VAL A 23 -3.79 -11.27 14.54
N GLU A 24 -3.64 -12.27 15.41
CA GLU A 24 -2.37 -12.86 15.84
C GLU A 24 -1.79 -13.88 14.85
N ASP A 25 -2.59 -14.41 13.91
CA ASP A 25 -2.15 -15.42 12.91
C ASP A 25 -1.60 -14.79 11.62
N ILE A 26 -1.53 -13.46 11.57
CA ILE A 26 -1.05 -12.70 10.43
C ILE A 26 0.45 -12.84 10.27
N THR A 27 0.89 -13.10 9.03
CA THR A 27 2.31 -12.98 8.70
C THR A 27 2.66 -11.53 8.38
N GLU A 28 3.83 -11.08 8.81
CA GLU A 28 4.28 -9.71 8.55
C GLU A 28 4.34 -9.40 7.05
N ALA A 29 4.67 -10.39 6.22
CA ALA A 29 4.72 -10.26 4.76
C ALA A 29 3.35 -9.96 4.12
N ASP A 30 2.24 -10.36 4.74
CA ASP A 30 0.88 -10.11 4.25
C ASP A 30 0.34 -8.70 4.62
N ILE A 31 1.08 -7.94 5.45
CA ILE A 31 0.67 -6.60 5.87
C ILE A 31 0.72 -5.65 4.68
N ILE A 32 -0.43 -5.07 4.36
CA ILE A 32 -0.57 -4.13 3.26
C ILE A 32 0.09 -2.80 3.62
N SER A 33 0.96 -2.32 2.73
CA SER A 33 1.77 -1.13 2.90
C SER A 33 1.43 0.00 1.91
N THR A 34 0.59 -0.26 0.91
CA THR A 34 0.07 0.77 0.00
C THR A 34 -1.17 0.27 -0.74
N VAL A 35 -2.10 1.20 -1.05
CA VAL A 35 -3.35 0.92 -1.76
C VAL A 35 -3.61 2.08 -2.74
N GLU A 36 -3.86 1.79 -4.01
CA GLU A 36 -4.08 2.84 -5.03
C GLU A 36 -5.09 2.39 -6.10
N PHE A 37 -6.18 3.13 -6.26
CA PHE A 37 -7.07 3.00 -7.42
C PHE A 37 -6.39 3.47 -8.72
N ASP A 38 -6.73 2.84 -9.83
CA ASP A 38 -6.36 3.38 -11.14
C ASP A 38 -7.19 4.62 -11.48
N HIS A 39 -6.75 5.38 -12.48
CA HIS A 39 -7.43 6.61 -12.93
C HIS A 39 -8.89 6.40 -13.34
N THR A 40 -9.28 5.18 -13.73
CA THR A 40 -10.66 4.86 -14.10
C THR A 40 -11.51 4.40 -12.91
N GLY A 41 -10.86 3.94 -11.84
CA GLY A 41 -11.50 3.26 -10.72
C GLY A 41 -11.96 1.84 -11.04
N ASN A 42 -11.63 1.27 -12.20
CA ASN A 42 -11.98 -0.12 -12.52
C ASN A 42 -10.96 -1.11 -11.96
N TYR A 43 -9.77 -0.64 -11.58
CA TYR A 43 -8.72 -1.47 -11.00
C TYR A 43 -8.23 -0.88 -9.69
N LEU A 44 -7.93 -1.76 -8.75
CA LEU A 44 -7.35 -1.44 -7.45
C LEU A 44 -6.06 -2.22 -7.29
N ALA A 45 -4.96 -1.54 -6.98
CA ALA A 45 -3.69 -2.17 -6.66
C ALA A 45 -3.41 -2.10 -5.16
N THR A 46 -2.86 -3.17 -4.61
CA THR A 46 -2.27 -3.18 -3.26
C THR A 46 -0.87 -3.73 -3.28
N GLY A 47 0.01 -3.12 -2.50
CA GLY A 47 1.35 -3.63 -2.20
C GLY A 47 1.46 -4.04 -0.74
N ASP A 48 2.28 -5.04 -0.46
CA ASP A 48 2.51 -5.53 0.90
C ASP A 48 4.00 -5.45 1.31
N LYS A 49 4.24 -5.74 2.60
CA LYS A 49 5.57 -5.85 3.18
C LYS A 49 6.40 -7.00 2.58
N GLY A 50 5.75 -8.04 2.08
CA GLY A 50 6.37 -9.17 1.39
C GLY A 50 6.72 -8.91 -0.08
N GLY A 51 6.63 -7.67 -0.56
CA GLY A 51 7.06 -7.27 -1.90
C GLY A 51 6.13 -7.71 -3.03
N ARG A 52 4.92 -8.18 -2.74
CA ARG A 52 3.93 -8.56 -3.74
C ARG A 52 3.06 -7.38 -4.11
N VAL A 53 2.59 -7.41 -5.36
CA VAL A 53 1.54 -6.51 -5.85
C VAL A 53 0.34 -7.36 -6.25
N VAL A 54 -0.81 -7.06 -5.67
CA VAL A 54 -2.09 -7.69 -5.96
C VAL A 54 -2.99 -6.70 -6.66
N LEU A 55 -3.53 -7.09 -7.80
CA LEU A 55 -4.48 -6.30 -8.57
C LEU A 55 -5.87 -6.91 -8.45
N PHE A 56 -6.85 -6.03 -8.26
CA PHE A 56 -8.25 -6.34 -8.30
C PHE A 56 -8.94 -5.59 -9.44
N GLU A 57 -9.92 -6.22 -10.05
CA GLU A 57 -10.72 -5.66 -11.13
C GLU A 57 -12.18 -5.53 -10.66
N ARG A 58 -12.83 -4.43 -11.04
CA ARG A 58 -14.23 -4.18 -10.74
C ARG A 58 -15.11 -5.26 -11.39
N ASN A 59 -16.09 -5.74 -10.64
CA ASN A 59 -17.06 -6.69 -11.15
C ASN A 59 -18.23 -5.96 -11.82
N GLU A 60 -18.18 -5.85 -13.15
CA GLU A 60 -19.24 -5.20 -13.95
C GLU A 60 -20.62 -5.85 -13.81
N THR A 61 -20.69 -7.13 -13.41
CA THR A 61 -21.98 -7.83 -13.29
C THR A 61 -22.80 -7.39 -12.08
N LYS A 62 -22.18 -6.72 -11.11
CA LYS A 62 -22.85 -6.25 -9.90
C LYS A 62 -23.05 -4.73 -9.98
N LYS A 63 -24.23 -4.28 -9.56
CA LYS A 63 -24.54 -2.84 -9.43
C LYS A 63 -23.75 -2.18 -8.30
N THR A 64 -23.20 -2.96 -7.38
CA THR A 64 -22.31 -2.51 -6.30
C THR A 64 -20.86 -2.45 -6.79
N CYS A 65 -20.10 -1.47 -6.31
CA CYS A 65 -18.65 -1.38 -6.51
C CYS A 65 -17.93 -2.51 -5.73
N GLU A 66 -17.99 -3.72 -6.27
CA GLU A 66 -17.30 -4.89 -5.79
C GLU A 66 -16.12 -5.22 -6.69
N TYR A 67 -15.05 -5.71 -6.10
CA TYR A 67 -13.83 -6.07 -6.81
C TYR A 67 -13.61 -7.58 -6.74
N LYS A 68 -13.02 -8.13 -7.80
CA LYS A 68 -12.58 -9.53 -7.86
C LYS A 68 -11.07 -9.55 -8.03
N PHE A 69 -10.43 -10.60 -7.53
CA PHE A 69 -9.02 -10.84 -7.77
C PHE A 69 -8.75 -10.89 -9.28
N HIS A 70 -7.78 -10.11 -9.75
CA HIS A 70 -7.38 -10.05 -11.15
C HIS A 70 -6.05 -10.77 -11.37
N THR A 71 -5.00 -10.37 -10.66
CA THR A 71 -3.68 -11.02 -10.72
C THR A 71 -2.82 -10.66 -9.51
N GLU A 72 -1.77 -11.45 -9.27
CA GLU A 72 -0.76 -11.22 -8.24
C GLU A 72 0.62 -11.53 -8.83
N PHE A 73 1.61 -10.74 -8.45
CA PHE A 73 3.00 -10.98 -8.83
C PHE A 73 3.97 -10.46 -7.77
N GLN A 74 5.13 -11.10 -7.66
CA GLN A 74 6.24 -10.63 -6.85
C GLN A 74 6.88 -9.41 -7.53
N SER A 75 6.78 -8.24 -6.91
CA SER A 75 7.35 -7.01 -7.45
C SER A 75 8.81 -6.85 -7.05
N HIS A 76 9.10 -6.99 -5.77
CA HIS A 76 10.44 -6.83 -5.20
C HIS A 76 10.82 -8.07 -4.40
N GLU A 77 12.10 -8.38 -4.34
CA GLU A 77 12.65 -9.46 -3.51
C GLU A 77 13.68 -8.84 -2.56
N PRO A 78 13.96 -9.46 -1.40
CA PRO A 78 14.94 -8.92 -0.48
C PRO A 78 16.31 -8.86 -1.17
N GLU A 79 16.92 -7.68 -1.11
CA GLU A 79 18.25 -7.42 -1.67
C GLU A 79 19.22 -7.05 -0.56
N PHE A 80 20.52 -7.26 -0.77
CA PHE A 80 21.55 -6.89 0.21
C PHE A 80 22.69 -6.15 -0.47
N ASP A 81 22.93 -4.90 -0.06
CA ASP A 81 24.09 -4.14 -0.47
C ASP A 81 25.29 -4.53 0.40
N TYR A 82 26.13 -5.43 -0.11
CA TYR A 82 27.33 -5.90 0.59
C TYR A 82 28.37 -4.81 0.85
N LEU A 83 28.41 -3.75 0.04
CA LEU A 83 29.39 -2.67 0.21
C LEU A 83 28.99 -1.75 1.35
N LYS A 84 27.69 -1.52 1.52
CA LYS A 84 27.14 -0.70 2.61
C LYS A 84 26.72 -1.52 3.82
N SER A 85 26.77 -2.86 3.74
CA SER A 85 26.18 -3.77 4.72
C SER A 85 24.73 -3.43 5.04
N LEU A 86 23.95 -3.10 4.00
CA LEU A 86 22.58 -2.62 4.13
C LEU A 86 21.62 -3.64 3.51
N GLU A 87 20.68 -4.13 4.31
CA GLU A 87 19.54 -4.90 3.82
C GLU A 87 18.53 -3.96 3.16
N ILE A 88 18.04 -4.35 1.99
CA ILE A 88 17.02 -3.65 1.23
C ILE A 88 15.79 -4.52 1.29
N GLU A 89 14.80 -4.08 2.08
CA GLU A 89 13.52 -4.77 2.24
C GLU A 89 12.76 -4.87 0.91
N GLU A 90 12.03 -5.96 0.71
CA GLU A 90 11.12 -6.09 -0.43
C GLU A 90 9.83 -5.27 -0.30
N LYS A 91 9.54 -4.72 0.88
CA LYS A 91 8.33 -3.95 1.18
C LYS A 91 8.01 -2.91 0.10
N ILE A 92 6.76 -2.93 -0.38
CA ILE A 92 6.29 -1.94 -1.35
C ILE A 92 5.89 -0.65 -0.65
N ASN A 93 6.64 0.44 -0.86
CA ASN A 93 6.36 1.73 -0.24
C ASN A 93 5.21 2.49 -0.91
N LYS A 94 5.19 2.50 -2.25
CA LYS A 94 4.16 3.20 -3.05
C LYS A 94 3.91 2.48 -4.37
N ILE A 95 2.66 2.57 -4.84
CA ILE A 95 2.24 2.18 -6.20
C ILE A 95 1.64 3.40 -6.88
N LYS A 96 2.00 3.62 -8.15
CA LYS A 96 1.36 4.64 -9.00
C LYS A 96 1.01 4.09 -10.37
N TRP A 97 -0.24 4.22 -10.74
CA TRP A 97 -0.70 3.85 -12.08
C TRP A 97 -0.15 4.85 -13.11
N CYS A 98 0.24 4.35 -14.27
CA CYS A 98 0.49 5.19 -15.44
C CYS A 98 -0.82 5.33 -16.24
N LYS A 99 -1.00 6.44 -16.95
CA LYS A 99 -2.16 6.60 -17.84
C LYS A 99 -2.16 5.48 -18.90
N ARG A 100 -3.29 4.80 -19.02
CA ARG A 100 -3.46 3.66 -19.93
C ARG A 100 -3.46 4.14 -21.39
N GLN A 101 -2.51 3.64 -22.19
CA GLN A 101 -2.41 3.99 -23.63
C GLN A 101 -2.97 2.89 -24.56
N ASN A 102 -3.10 1.67 -24.07
CA ASN A 102 -3.57 0.51 -24.83
C ASN A 102 -4.23 -0.51 -23.89
N ALA A 103 -4.55 -1.70 -24.40
CA ALA A 103 -5.17 -2.74 -23.58
C ALA A 103 -4.31 -3.19 -22.38
N SER A 104 -3.00 -2.95 -22.40
CA SER A 104 -2.13 -3.26 -21.26
C SER A 104 -2.17 -2.16 -20.20
N HIS A 105 -2.09 -2.59 -18.95
CA HIS A 105 -1.94 -1.74 -17.78
C HIS A 105 -0.46 -1.51 -17.47
N TYR A 106 -0.16 -0.32 -16.97
CA TYR A 106 1.18 0.07 -16.55
C TYR A 106 1.12 0.69 -15.17
N LEU A 107 1.99 0.24 -14.27
CA LEU A 107 2.09 0.79 -12.93
C LEU A 107 3.56 0.79 -12.48
N LEU A 108 3.93 1.82 -11.73
CA LEU A 108 5.18 1.91 -11.01
C LEU A 108 4.98 1.34 -9.60
N SER A 109 5.92 0.53 -9.15
CA SER A 109 6.04 0.12 -7.75
C SER A 109 7.44 0.45 -7.25
N THR A 110 7.57 0.83 -5.99
CA THR A 110 8.88 1.14 -5.39
C THR A 110 9.03 0.50 -4.02
N ASN A 111 10.25 0.07 -3.71
CA ASN A 111 10.71 -0.13 -2.33
C ASN A 111 11.64 1.04 -1.96
N ASP A 112 12.48 0.85 -0.94
CA ASP A 112 13.39 1.89 -0.44
C ASP A 112 14.46 2.36 -1.42
N LYS A 113 14.82 1.56 -2.43
CA LYS A 113 15.99 1.82 -3.30
C LYS A 113 15.71 1.70 -4.79
N THR A 114 14.68 0.97 -5.19
CA THR A 114 14.43 0.61 -6.59
C THR A 114 12.97 0.80 -6.97
N ILE A 115 12.76 1.36 -8.16
CA ILE A 115 11.45 1.56 -8.76
C ILE A 115 11.34 0.62 -9.97
N LYS A 116 10.21 -0.06 -10.13
CA LYS A 116 9.97 -0.96 -11.26
C LYS A 116 8.73 -0.52 -12.03
N LEU A 117 8.85 -0.45 -13.35
CA LEU A 117 7.71 -0.26 -14.26
C LEU A 117 7.19 -1.63 -14.68
N TRP A 118 5.98 -1.95 -14.23
CA TRP A 118 5.29 -3.19 -14.56
C TRP A 118 4.36 -3.00 -15.74
N LYS A 119 4.29 -4.03 -16.60
CA LYS A 119 3.26 -4.16 -17.63
C LYS A 119 2.40 -5.37 -17.30
N VAL A 120 1.11 -5.13 -17.11
CA VAL A 120 0.11 -6.19 -16.89
C VAL A 120 -0.79 -6.26 -18.11
N PHE A 121 -0.91 -7.45 -18.69
CA PHE A 121 -1.65 -7.63 -19.94
C PHE A 121 -2.21 -9.04 -20.07
N GLU A 122 -3.28 -9.16 -20.86
CA GLU A 122 -3.81 -10.47 -21.26
C GLU A 122 -2.92 -11.09 -22.34
N LYS A 123 -2.36 -12.26 -22.02
CA LYS A 123 -1.55 -13.06 -22.91
C LYS A 123 -2.38 -14.23 -23.43
N SER A 124 -2.71 -14.19 -24.72
CA SER A 124 -3.25 -15.35 -25.43
C SER A 124 -2.17 -16.41 -25.59
N LEU A 125 -2.37 -17.55 -24.94
CA LEU A 125 -1.57 -18.75 -25.11
C LEU A 125 -2.03 -19.44 -26.39
N LYS A 126 -1.09 -19.57 -27.33
CA LYS A 126 -1.30 -20.31 -28.57
C LYS A 126 -0.44 -21.56 -28.59
N VAL A 127 -1.05 -22.67 -28.96
CA VAL A 127 -0.35 -23.96 -29.11
C VAL A 127 -0.13 -24.22 -30.59
N VAL A 128 0.97 -24.90 -30.91
CA VAL A 128 1.24 -25.35 -32.28
C VAL A 128 0.26 -26.45 -32.62
N ALA A 129 -0.68 -26.16 -33.52
CA ALA A 129 -1.68 -27.11 -33.99
C ALA A 129 -1.13 -27.98 -35.13
N GLU A 130 -0.32 -27.37 -36.01
CA GLU A 130 0.24 -28.05 -37.17
C GLU A 130 1.69 -27.64 -37.34
N ASN A 131 2.58 -28.62 -37.48
CA ASN A 131 3.97 -28.42 -37.89
C ASN A 131 4.46 -29.73 -38.53
N ASN A 132 5.63 -29.72 -39.16
CA ASN A 132 6.25 -30.90 -39.78
C ASN A 132 6.57 -32.04 -38.79
N LEU A 133 6.35 -31.83 -37.49
CA LEU A 133 6.56 -32.79 -36.39
C LEU A 133 5.27 -33.13 -35.62
N SER A 134 4.10 -32.59 -36.01
CA SER A 134 2.87 -32.70 -35.21
C SER A 134 2.23 -34.10 -35.21
N HIS A 135 2.74 -35.05 -36.01
CA HIS A 135 2.22 -36.42 -36.09
C HIS A 135 2.70 -37.34 -34.94
N ASP A 136 3.68 -36.91 -34.14
CA ASP A 136 4.35 -37.74 -33.11
C ASP A 136 4.09 -37.30 -31.66
N LEU A 137 3.26 -36.28 -31.41
CA LEU A 137 3.07 -35.66 -30.07
C LEU A 137 1.65 -35.77 -29.49
N THR A 138 0.80 -36.69 -29.97
CA THR A 138 -0.51 -36.94 -29.33
C THR A 138 -0.34 -37.67 -27.98
N PRO A 139 -0.71 -37.06 -26.83
CA PRO A 139 -0.76 -37.77 -25.57
C PRO A 139 -2.07 -38.55 -25.48
N GLY A 140 -1.99 -39.86 -25.68
CA GLY A 140 -2.98 -40.81 -25.15
C GLY A 140 -3.75 -41.64 -26.18
N ASN A 141 -3.40 -42.92 -26.25
CA ASN A 141 -4.42 -43.98 -26.29
C ASN A 141 -4.18 -44.87 -25.06
N PRO A 142 -5.15 -45.02 -24.14
CA PRO A 142 -4.97 -45.77 -22.89
C PRO A 142 -5.29 -47.25 -23.09
N ALA A 143 -4.48 -47.93 -23.91
CA ALA A 143 -4.60 -49.37 -24.07
C ALA A 143 -3.23 -50.03 -24.24
N GLY A 144 -2.62 -50.37 -23.11
CA GLY A 144 -1.67 -51.48 -23.01
C GLY A 144 -0.20 -51.17 -23.25
N GLY A 145 0.60 -51.33 -22.17
CA GLY A 145 1.99 -51.79 -22.25
C GLY A 145 3.04 -50.70 -22.42
N GLY A 146 3.99 -50.66 -21.48
CA GLY A 146 5.13 -49.76 -21.49
C GLY A 146 5.90 -49.80 -22.82
N GLY A 147 6.12 -48.63 -23.41
CA GLY A 147 6.95 -48.44 -24.59
C GLY A 147 7.69 -47.12 -24.46
N GLY A 148 9.03 -47.18 -24.51
CA GLY A 148 9.91 -46.03 -24.32
C GLY A 148 9.73 -44.93 -25.35
N VAL A 149 10.35 -43.78 -25.05
CA VAL A 149 10.51 -42.62 -25.94
C VAL A 149 10.96 -43.09 -27.32
N ARG A 150 10.09 -43.00 -28.34
CA ARG A 150 10.49 -43.29 -29.72
C ARG A 150 11.48 -42.21 -30.16
N SER A 151 12.64 -42.65 -30.63
CA SER A 151 13.67 -41.78 -31.22
C SER A 151 13.08 -40.93 -32.34
N ILE A 152 13.49 -39.67 -32.39
CA ILE A 152 13.15 -38.69 -33.42
C ILE A 152 13.35 -39.34 -34.80
N SER A 153 12.27 -39.57 -35.52
CA SER A 153 12.29 -39.94 -36.93
C SER A 153 13.02 -38.82 -37.68
N ASN A 154 14.13 -39.11 -38.37
CA ASN A 154 14.74 -38.16 -39.30
C ASN A 154 13.73 -37.88 -40.42
N VAL A 155 12.92 -36.84 -40.29
CA VAL A 155 11.99 -36.40 -41.33
C VAL A 155 12.83 -35.90 -42.51
N HIS A 156 12.92 -36.68 -43.58
CA HIS A 156 13.56 -36.28 -44.82
C HIS A 156 12.57 -35.46 -45.65
N PHE A 157 12.89 -34.19 -45.88
CA PHE A 157 12.16 -33.31 -46.78
C PHE A 157 12.81 -33.41 -48.16
N ASN A 158 12.07 -33.90 -49.15
CA ASN A 158 12.58 -34.11 -50.52
C ASN A 158 12.34 -32.89 -51.42
N SER A 159 11.48 -31.97 -50.99
CA SER A 159 11.17 -30.71 -51.68
C SER A 159 10.86 -29.59 -50.68
N ALA A 160 11.12 -28.34 -51.06
CA ALA A 160 10.73 -27.17 -50.27
C ALA A 160 9.21 -27.08 -50.02
N HIS A 161 8.40 -27.74 -50.86
CA HIS A 161 6.95 -27.85 -50.69
C HIS A 161 6.52 -28.75 -49.53
N ASP A 162 7.42 -29.59 -49.01
CA ASP A 162 7.12 -30.49 -47.88
C ASP A 162 7.20 -29.75 -46.52
N LEU A 163 7.73 -28.53 -46.51
CA LEU A 163 7.85 -27.70 -45.31
C LEU A 163 6.56 -26.92 -45.06
N LYS A 164 5.88 -27.25 -43.97
CA LYS A 164 4.75 -26.48 -43.44
C LYS A 164 5.22 -25.42 -42.45
N LEU A 165 4.62 -24.23 -42.52
CA LEU A 165 4.78 -23.22 -41.48
C LEU A 165 3.96 -23.62 -40.24
N PRO A 166 4.48 -23.42 -39.02
CA PRO A 166 3.74 -23.72 -37.80
C PRO A 166 2.42 -22.94 -37.73
N ARG A 167 1.30 -23.65 -37.64
CA ARG A 167 -0.02 -23.03 -37.41
C ARG A 167 -0.30 -22.99 -35.92
N LEU A 168 -0.64 -21.81 -35.43
CA LEU A 168 -0.97 -21.58 -34.02
C LEU A 168 -2.48 -21.54 -33.83
N THR A 169 -3.02 -22.32 -32.89
CA THR A 169 -4.41 -22.21 -32.44
C THR A 169 -4.47 -21.58 -31.06
N HIS A 170 -5.50 -20.76 -30.81
CA HIS A 170 -5.78 -20.22 -29.48
C HIS A 170 -6.14 -21.39 -28.54
N HIS A 171 -5.52 -21.41 -27.36
CA HIS A 171 -5.78 -22.41 -26.33
C HIS A 171 -6.40 -21.77 -25.09
N ASP A 172 -5.79 -20.71 -24.57
CA ASP A 172 -6.25 -20.03 -23.35
C ASP A 172 -5.78 -18.57 -23.32
N THR A 173 -6.33 -17.76 -22.41
CA THR A 173 -5.88 -16.39 -22.13
C THR A 173 -5.54 -16.26 -20.66
N VAL A 174 -4.31 -15.87 -20.35
CA VAL A 174 -3.84 -15.66 -18.97
C VAL A 174 -3.41 -14.22 -18.77
N VAL A 175 -3.67 -13.66 -17.59
CA VAL A 175 -3.12 -12.35 -17.20
C VAL A 175 -1.65 -12.54 -16.82
N ALA A 176 -0.76 -11.81 -17.49
CA ALA A 176 0.67 -11.84 -17.21
C ALA A 176 1.15 -10.46 -16.76
N ALA A 177 1.99 -10.43 -15.74
CA ALA A 177 2.71 -9.25 -15.28
C ALA A 177 4.21 -9.41 -15.58
N VAL A 178 4.82 -8.42 -16.22
CA VAL A 178 6.26 -8.43 -16.54
C VAL A 178 6.91 -7.10 -16.14
N PRO A 179 8.10 -7.14 -15.52
CA PRO A 179 8.85 -5.92 -15.26
C PRO A 179 9.43 -5.45 -16.60
N ARG A 180 9.04 -4.26 -17.05
CA ARG A 180 9.59 -3.66 -18.28
C ARG A 180 10.89 -2.94 -18.04
N ARG A 181 11.00 -2.27 -16.89
CA ARG A 181 12.16 -1.45 -16.52
C ARG A 181 12.35 -1.46 -15.02
N THR A 182 13.61 -1.32 -14.63
CA THR A 182 14.03 -1.16 -13.24
C THR A 182 14.89 0.09 -13.15
N TYR A 183 14.42 1.10 -12.43
CA TYR A 183 15.13 2.34 -12.13
C TYR A 183 15.79 2.15 -10.76
N ALA A 184 17.13 2.08 -10.75
CA ALA A 184 17.91 1.74 -9.57
C ALA A 184 19.11 2.67 -9.44
N ASN A 185 19.77 2.65 -8.28
CA ASN A 185 21.04 3.32 -8.00
C ASN A 185 21.04 4.86 -8.11
N ALA A 186 19.86 5.51 -8.10
CA ALA A 186 19.75 6.97 -8.09
C ALA A 186 19.50 7.57 -6.71
N HIS A 187 19.06 6.77 -5.74
CA HIS A 187 18.74 7.23 -4.40
C HIS A 187 19.77 6.72 -3.38
N ALA A 188 20.30 7.66 -2.60
CA ALA A 188 21.17 7.32 -1.47
C ALA A 188 20.35 6.95 -0.23
N TYR A 189 19.20 7.62 -0.04
CA TYR A 189 18.31 7.47 1.12
C TYR A 189 17.06 6.66 0.76
N HIS A 190 16.08 6.55 1.66
CA HIS A 190 14.90 5.72 1.44
C HIS A 190 13.89 6.46 0.55
N ILE A 191 13.45 5.82 -0.52
CA ILE A 191 12.42 6.39 -1.41
C ILE A 191 11.09 6.45 -0.64
N ASN A 192 10.60 7.66 -0.42
CA ASN A 192 9.33 7.91 0.28
C ASN A 192 8.16 8.15 -0.68
N SER A 193 8.40 8.70 -1.88
CA SER A 193 7.34 9.00 -2.85
C SER A 193 7.75 8.73 -4.29
N ILE A 194 6.75 8.43 -5.11
CA ILE A 194 6.81 8.42 -6.57
C ILE A 194 5.55 9.11 -7.10
N SER A 195 5.69 9.88 -8.18
CA SER A 195 4.55 10.58 -8.80
C SER A 195 4.74 10.68 -10.31
N VAL A 196 3.72 10.31 -11.07
CA VAL A 196 3.73 10.35 -12.54
C VAL A 196 3.33 11.75 -13.01
N ASN A 197 4.06 12.29 -13.98
CA ASN A 197 3.75 13.60 -14.53
C ASN A 197 2.50 13.53 -15.44
N SER A 198 1.75 14.63 -15.48
CA SER A 198 0.63 14.85 -16.40
C SER A 198 1.00 14.68 -17.88
N ASP A 199 2.28 14.84 -18.25
CA ASP A 199 2.82 14.66 -19.61
C ASP A 199 2.76 13.21 -20.14
N GLY A 200 2.62 12.22 -19.25
CA GLY A 200 2.59 10.80 -19.62
C GLY A 200 3.93 10.19 -20.06
N GLU A 201 5.04 10.91 -19.89
CA GLU A 201 6.39 10.51 -20.28
C GLU A 201 7.37 10.49 -19.10
N THR A 202 7.19 11.40 -18.14
CA THR A 202 8.10 11.56 -17.00
C THR A 202 7.44 11.20 -15.67
N PHE A 203 8.27 10.93 -14.67
CA PHE A 203 7.84 10.76 -13.28
C PHE A 203 8.95 11.22 -12.34
N ILE A 204 8.59 11.58 -11.11
CA ILE A 204 9.56 11.89 -10.06
C ILE A 204 9.60 10.78 -9.02
N SER A 205 10.74 10.67 -8.37
CA SER A 205 10.88 9.93 -7.11
C SER A 205 11.64 10.78 -6.10
N SER A 206 11.19 10.75 -4.86
CA SER A 206 11.82 11.47 -3.75
C SER A 206 12.36 10.50 -2.72
N ASP A 207 13.56 10.79 -2.22
CA ASP A 207 14.06 10.26 -0.95
C ASP A 207 14.09 11.35 0.12
N ASP A 208 14.75 11.10 1.24
CA ASP A 208 14.79 12.02 2.38
C ASP A 208 15.45 13.38 2.07
N LEU A 209 16.31 13.48 1.04
CA LEU A 209 17.05 14.73 0.74
C LEU A 209 17.00 15.14 -0.74
N ARG A 210 16.52 14.27 -1.63
CA ARG A 210 16.61 14.47 -3.08
C ARG A 210 15.32 14.11 -3.80
N ILE A 211 15.05 14.84 -4.88
CA ILE A 211 14.02 14.51 -5.86
C ILE A 211 14.69 14.31 -7.21
N ASN A 212 14.44 13.16 -7.82
CA ASN A 212 14.95 12.78 -9.13
C ASN A 212 13.81 12.73 -10.14
N LEU A 213 14.02 13.34 -11.30
CA LEU A 213 13.17 13.25 -12.48
C LEU A 213 13.65 12.12 -13.39
N TRP A 214 12.70 11.32 -13.86
CA TRP A 214 12.93 10.17 -14.72
C TRP A 214 12.09 10.26 -15.97
N ASN A 215 12.57 9.63 -17.05
CA ASN A 215 11.75 9.33 -18.20
C ASN A 215 11.32 7.85 -18.13
N LEU A 216 10.03 7.56 -18.35
CA LEU A 216 9.48 6.21 -18.33
C LEU A 216 10.14 5.26 -19.36
N ASN A 217 10.87 5.80 -20.33
CA ASN A 217 11.58 5.06 -21.35
C ASN A 217 13.10 4.94 -21.14
N ILE A 218 13.66 5.58 -20.12
CA ILE A 218 15.12 5.60 -19.85
C ILE A 218 15.33 5.15 -18.41
N GLN A 219 16.01 4.02 -18.20
CA GLN A 219 16.12 3.39 -16.88
C GLN A 219 17.48 3.63 -16.18
N ASP A 220 18.48 4.00 -16.97
CA ASP A 220 19.89 4.14 -16.58
C ASP A 220 20.28 5.58 -16.25
N GLN A 221 19.37 6.54 -16.43
CA GLN A 221 19.61 7.95 -16.20
C GLN A 221 18.42 8.57 -15.47
N SER A 222 18.74 9.40 -14.48
CA SER A 222 17.82 10.31 -13.82
C SER A 222 18.45 11.68 -13.73
N PHE A 223 17.62 12.70 -13.64
CA PHE A 223 18.06 14.07 -13.43
C PHE A 223 17.65 14.51 -12.03
N ASN A 224 18.62 14.86 -11.19
CA ASN A 224 18.31 15.38 -9.87
C ASN A 224 17.82 16.83 -9.99
N ILE A 225 16.56 17.07 -9.59
CA ILE A 225 15.90 18.37 -9.70
C ILE A 225 15.86 19.12 -8.37
N VAL A 226 15.92 18.42 -7.24
CA VAL A 226 16.00 18.99 -5.89
C VAL A 226 17.07 18.25 -5.10
N ASP A 227 17.97 18.97 -4.45
CA ASP A 227 18.95 18.45 -3.49
C ASP A 227 19.02 19.39 -2.28
N ILE A 228 18.38 19.00 -1.18
CA ILE A 228 18.44 19.74 0.09
C ILE A 228 19.54 19.22 1.03
N LYS A 229 20.42 18.36 0.53
CA LYS A 229 21.51 17.80 1.32
C LYS A 229 22.45 18.92 1.79
N PRO A 230 22.65 19.10 3.12
CA PRO A 230 23.59 20.08 3.62
C PRO A 230 25.03 19.67 3.31
N ALA A 231 25.93 20.66 3.29
CA ALA A 231 27.36 20.41 3.10
C ALA A 231 27.93 19.55 4.24
N ASN A 232 27.49 19.82 5.47
CA ASN A 232 27.76 18.99 6.64
C ASN A 232 26.47 18.25 7.06
N MET A 233 26.52 16.92 7.12
CA MET A 233 25.38 16.10 7.55
C MET A 233 24.97 16.36 9.02
N GLU A 234 25.86 16.90 9.84
CA GLU A 234 25.53 17.30 11.22
C GLU A 234 24.60 18.53 11.28
N GLU A 235 24.54 19.33 10.21
CA GLU A 235 23.66 20.49 10.08
C GLU A 235 22.31 20.12 9.44
N LEU A 236 22.00 18.83 9.32
CA LEU A 236 20.73 18.38 8.77
C LEU A 236 19.59 18.77 9.71
N THR A 237 18.74 19.68 9.23
CA THR A 237 17.57 20.15 9.99
C THR A 237 16.24 19.83 9.33
N GLU A 238 16.23 19.46 8.06
CA GLU A 238 15.02 19.26 7.27
C GLU A 238 15.17 18.05 6.35
N VAL A 239 14.15 17.20 6.28
CA VAL A 239 14.06 16.11 5.31
C VAL A 239 12.77 16.20 4.51
N ILE A 240 12.81 15.71 3.27
CA ILE A 240 11.65 15.57 2.39
C ILE A 240 10.84 14.36 2.85
N THR A 241 9.54 14.56 3.07
CA THR A 241 8.66 13.50 3.59
C THR A 241 7.68 12.97 2.56
N ALA A 242 7.26 13.82 1.62
CA ALA A 242 6.36 13.46 0.54
C ALA A 242 6.58 14.37 -0.69
N ALA A 243 6.34 13.87 -1.90
CA ALA A 243 6.38 14.68 -3.12
C ALA A 243 5.33 14.23 -4.15
N GLU A 244 4.69 15.18 -4.83
CA GLU A 244 3.66 14.91 -5.83
C GLU A 244 3.69 15.94 -6.98
N PHE A 245 3.51 15.46 -8.22
CA PHE A 245 3.26 16.31 -9.37
C PHE A 245 1.87 16.92 -9.34
N HIS A 246 1.73 18.11 -9.93
CA HIS A 246 0.42 18.70 -10.18
C HIS A 246 -0.36 17.84 -11.20
N PRO A 247 -1.66 17.55 -10.96
CA PRO A 247 -2.42 16.61 -11.79
C PRO A 247 -2.61 17.06 -13.25
N GLN A 248 -2.53 18.37 -13.51
CA GLN A 248 -2.77 18.97 -14.82
C GLN A 248 -1.57 19.74 -15.41
N SER A 249 -0.65 20.21 -14.55
CA SER A 249 0.39 21.16 -14.96
C SER A 249 1.72 20.44 -14.94
N CYS A 250 2.29 20.18 -16.12
CA CYS A 250 3.46 19.31 -16.23
C CYS A 250 4.74 19.87 -15.62
N ASN A 251 4.78 21.17 -15.35
CA ASN A 251 5.93 21.88 -14.79
C ASN A 251 5.85 22.11 -13.28
N TRP A 252 4.71 21.82 -12.64
CA TRP A 252 4.54 22.05 -11.21
C TRP A 252 4.59 20.74 -10.44
N PHE A 253 5.38 20.73 -9.38
CA PHE A 253 5.33 19.70 -8.36
C PHE A 253 5.49 20.35 -7.00
N MET A 254 5.08 19.65 -5.96
CA MET A 254 5.33 20.07 -4.58
C MET A 254 6.04 18.97 -3.82
N TYR A 255 6.75 19.37 -2.77
CA TYR A 255 7.26 18.47 -1.77
C TYR A 255 7.04 19.02 -0.38
N ALA A 256 6.73 18.13 0.55
CA ALA A 256 6.56 18.42 1.96
C ALA A 256 7.80 18.04 2.75
N SER A 257 7.92 18.63 3.94
CA SER A 257 9.09 18.46 4.80
C SER A 257 8.73 18.04 6.22
N SER A 258 9.75 17.55 6.94
CA SER A 258 9.67 17.24 8.36
C SER A 258 9.49 18.47 9.27
N LYS A 259 9.58 19.68 8.72
CA LYS A 259 9.39 20.96 9.44
C LYS A 259 7.99 21.56 9.31
N GLY A 260 7.04 20.84 8.71
CA GLY A 260 5.69 21.39 8.53
C GLY A 260 5.55 22.36 7.36
N THR A 261 6.51 22.40 6.43
CA THR A 261 6.46 23.27 5.25
C THR A 261 6.19 22.48 3.99
N ILE A 262 5.40 23.07 3.08
CA ILE A 262 5.15 22.55 1.73
C ILE A 262 5.78 23.53 0.74
N LYS A 263 6.64 23.04 -0.14
CA LYS A 263 7.34 23.84 -1.13
C LYS A 263 6.84 23.45 -2.51
N LEU A 264 6.33 24.42 -3.26
CA LEU A 264 5.88 24.24 -4.64
C LEU A 264 6.94 24.78 -5.59
N ALA A 265 7.38 23.95 -6.52
CA ALA A 265 8.43 24.25 -7.48
C ALA A 265 7.85 24.36 -8.90
N ASP A 266 8.37 25.31 -9.67
CA ASP A 266 8.09 25.44 -11.10
C ASP A 266 9.34 25.09 -11.92
N MET A 267 9.30 23.96 -12.62
CA MET A 267 10.38 23.44 -13.45
C MET A 267 10.73 24.34 -14.65
N ARG A 268 9.93 25.38 -14.94
CA ARG A 268 10.22 26.36 -15.99
C ARG A 268 11.09 27.51 -15.52
N GLU A 269 11.10 27.80 -14.22
CA GLU A 269 11.88 28.92 -13.67
C GLU A 269 13.37 28.61 -13.68
N SER A 270 13.73 27.37 -13.34
CA SER A 270 15.12 26.90 -13.34
C SER A 270 15.19 25.41 -13.64
N ALA A 271 16.28 24.98 -14.26
CA ALA A 271 16.57 23.56 -14.48
C ALA A 271 16.77 22.82 -13.15
N LEU A 272 17.39 23.48 -12.17
CA LEU A 272 17.47 23.01 -10.80
C LEU A 272 16.37 23.72 -10.00
N CYS A 273 15.50 22.96 -9.36
CA CYS A 273 14.42 23.48 -8.51
C CYS A 273 14.92 23.69 -7.07
N ASP A 274 16.11 24.30 -6.94
CA ASP A 274 16.76 24.62 -5.66
C ASP A 274 16.07 25.80 -4.94
N GLN A 275 15.46 26.69 -5.72
CA GLN A 275 14.48 27.66 -5.22
C GLN A 275 13.06 27.14 -5.45
N HIS A 276 12.19 27.36 -4.46
CA HIS A 276 10.76 27.07 -4.59
C HIS A 276 10.02 28.33 -5.04
N ALA A 277 9.05 28.17 -5.93
CA ALA A 277 8.21 29.27 -6.40
C ALA A 277 7.28 29.78 -5.28
N LYS A 278 6.81 28.86 -4.42
CA LYS A 278 5.93 29.16 -3.28
C LYS A 278 6.27 28.28 -2.08
N GLN A 279 6.11 28.82 -0.88
CA GLN A 279 6.23 28.09 0.38
C GLN A 279 4.96 28.27 1.21
N PHE A 280 4.28 27.16 1.48
CA PHE A 280 3.10 27.13 2.33
C PHE A 280 3.54 26.77 3.74
N GLU A 281 3.33 27.72 4.65
CA GLU A 281 3.65 27.57 6.06
C GLU A 281 2.65 28.39 6.87
N GLN A 282 2.35 27.89 8.07
CA GLN A 282 1.55 28.62 9.04
C GLN A 282 2.49 29.03 10.16
N GLU A 283 2.64 30.35 10.37
CA GLU A 283 3.42 30.86 11.49
C GLU A 283 2.81 30.37 12.81
N GLU A 284 3.59 29.62 13.58
CA GLU A 284 3.24 29.24 14.95
C GLU A 284 3.75 30.29 15.92
N ASP A 285 2.94 30.61 16.93
CA ASP A 285 3.36 31.47 18.03
C ASP A 285 4.58 30.84 18.73
N PRO A 286 5.74 31.53 18.79
CA PRO A 286 6.93 31.02 19.46
C PRO A 286 6.68 30.61 20.92
N SER A 287 5.70 31.23 21.59
CA SER A 287 5.33 30.89 22.97
C SER A 287 4.58 29.57 23.10
N ALA A 288 3.96 29.08 22.02
CA ALA A 288 3.26 27.80 21.96
C ALA A 288 4.18 26.64 21.54
N ARG A 289 5.44 26.92 21.17
CA ARG A 289 6.40 25.89 20.78
C ARG A 289 6.83 25.07 21.99
N SER A 290 6.65 23.76 21.86
CA SER A 290 7.12 22.74 22.78
C SER A 290 8.22 21.91 22.12
N PHE A 291 8.93 21.09 22.89
CA PHE A 291 9.86 20.09 22.34
C PHE A 291 9.20 19.22 21.25
N PHE A 292 7.94 18.84 21.45
CA PHE A 292 7.20 17.99 20.51
C PHE A 292 6.72 18.74 19.28
N SER A 293 6.74 20.08 19.25
CA SER A 293 6.21 20.87 18.13
C SER A 293 6.88 20.52 16.81
N GLU A 294 8.20 20.37 16.80
CA GLU A 294 8.93 19.97 15.58
C GLU A 294 8.53 18.56 15.11
N ILE A 295 8.41 17.62 16.06
CA ILE A 295 8.07 16.22 15.77
C ILE A 295 6.66 16.13 15.16
N ILE A 296 5.67 16.75 15.79
CA ILE A 296 4.27 16.69 15.33
C ILE A 296 4.00 17.57 14.11
N SER A 297 4.86 18.56 13.83
CA SER A 297 4.75 19.40 12.64
C SER A 297 5.17 18.68 11.35
N SER A 298 5.90 17.57 11.46
CA SER A 298 6.33 16.79 10.31
C SER A 298 5.13 16.33 9.47
N ILE A 299 5.12 16.71 8.19
CA ILE A 299 4.05 16.32 7.27
C ILE A 299 4.27 14.87 6.86
N SER A 300 3.28 14.00 7.08
CA SER A 300 3.32 12.58 6.71
C SER A 300 2.90 12.33 5.27
N ASP A 301 1.97 13.11 4.73
CA ASP A 301 1.46 12.99 3.37
C ASP A 301 0.96 14.34 2.85
N VAL A 302 1.08 14.56 1.54
CA VAL A 302 0.64 15.77 0.86
C VAL A 302 0.02 15.42 -0.49
N ARG A 303 -1.15 15.98 -0.80
CA ARG A 303 -1.91 15.67 -2.01
C ARG A 303 -2.51 16.89 -2.69
N PHE A 304 -2.45 16.94 -4.02
CA PHE A 304 -3.27 17.90 -4.78
C PHE A 304 -4.73 17.43 -4.86
N SER A 305 -5.67 18.37 -4.89
CA SER A 305 -7.03 18.09 -5.35
C SER A 305 -7.03 17.70 -6.82
N HIS A 306 -8.05 16.96 -7.28
CA HIS A 306 -8.15 16.51 -8.67
C HIS A 306 -8.10 17.65 -9.71
N ASP A 307 -8.61 18.83 -9.35
CA ASP A 307 -8.56 20.05 -10.17
C ASP A 307 -7.24 20.84 -10.02
N GLY A 308 -6.39 20.45 -9.07
CA GLY A 308 -5.11 21.12 -8.78
C GLY A 308 -5.24 22.43 -7.99
N ARG A 309 -6.45 22.83 -7.58
CA ARG A 309 -6.66 24.12 -6.91
C ARG A 309 -6.26 24.12 -5.43
N TYR A 310 -6.43 22.98 -4.76
CA TYR A 310 -6.20 22.84 -3.34
C TYR A 310 -5.08 21.85 -3.05
N ILE A 311 -4.40 22.06 -1.94
CA ILE A 311 -3.40 21.15 -1.40
C ILE A 311 -3.93 20.63 -0.06
N LEU A 312 -3.79 19.33 0.15
CA LEU A 312 -4.11 18.66 1.41
C LEU A 312 -2.82 18.19 2.05
N SER A 313 -2.61 18.52 3.32
CA SER A 313 -1.46 18.05 4.07
C SER A 313 -1.89 17.41 5.38
N ARG A 314 -1.25 16.32 5.74
CA ARG A 314 -1.45 15.63 7.01
C ARG A 314 -0.19 15.76 7.87
N ASP A 315 -0.35 16.29 9.08
CA ASP A 315 0.64 16.17 10.14
C ASP A 315 0.12 15.20 11.22
N TYR A 316 0.85 15.00 12.32
CA TYR A 316 0.44 14.00 13.31
C TYR A 316 -0.92 14.31 13.93
N LEU A 317 -1.20 15.58 14.23
CA LEU A 317 -2.41 16.00 14.95
C LEU A 317 -3.54 16.47 14.05
N THR A 318 -3.24 17.00 12.88
CA THR A 318 -4.18 17.76 12.05
C THR A 318 -4.10 17.40 10.57
N VAL A 319 -5.22 17.64 9.88
CA VAL A 319 -5.29 17.73 8.42
C VAL A 319 -5.52 19.19 8.06
N LYS A 320 -4.74 19.73 7.12
CA LYS A 320 -4.85 21.10 6.64
C LYS A 320 -5.18 21.13 5.14
N ILE A 321 -6.13 21.96 4.77
CA ILE A 321 -6.52 22.23 3.37
C ILE A 321 -6.01 23.63 3.03
N TRP A 322 -5.22 23.76 1.97
CA TRP A 322 -4.63 24.99 1.49
C TRP A 322 -5.18 25.33 0.10
N ASP A 323 -5.34 26.61 -0.21
CA ASP A 323 -5.52 27.08 -1.60
C ASP A 323 -4.13 27.36 -2.18
N VAL A 324 -3.83 26.87 -3.39
CA VAL A 324 -2.54 27.11 -4.07
C VAL A 324 -2.22 28.60 -4.22
N ASN A 325 -3.21 29.49 -4.11
CA ASN A 325 -3.04 30.94 -4.16
C ASN A 325 -2.94 31.61 -2.79
N MET A 326 -3.02 30.87 -1.69
CA MET A 326 -2.93 31.38 -0.32
C MET A 326 -1.86 30.61 0.48
N GLU A 327 -0.64 31.14 0.48
CA GLU A 327 0.55 30.50 1.09
C GLU A 327 0.61 30.65 2.62
N ARG A 328 0.08 31.74 3.16
CA ARG A 328 0.29 32.16 4.56
C ARG A 328 -0.49 31.37 5.59
N GLN A 329 -1.58 30.71 5.19
CA GLN A 329 -2.43 29.97 6.09
C GLN A 329 -3.31 28.97 5.33
N PRO A 330 -3.70 27.85 5.96
CA PRO A 330 -4.67 26.94 5.39
C PRO A 330 -6.06 27.58 5.36
N VAL A 331 -6.86 27.18 4.37
CA VAL A 331 -8.29 27.50 4.24
C VAL A 331 -9.11 26.79 5.33
N LYS A 332 -8.71 25.58 5.71
CA LYS A 332 -9.35 24.78 6.76
C LYS A 332 -8.32 23.94 7.51
N THR A 333 -8.39 23.93 8.83
CA THR A 333 -7.59 23.05 9.70
C THR A 333 -8.54 22.14 10.47
N ILE A 334 -8.32 20.84 10.37
CA ILE A 334 -9.17 19.80 10.96
C ILE A 334 -8.36 19.08 12.04
N PRO A 335 -8.73 19.19 13.32
CA PRO A 335 -8.07 18.47 14.40
C PRO A 335 -8.47 17.00 14.37
N ILE A 336 -7.49 16.10 14.26
CA ILE A 336 -7.72 14.65 14.21
C ILE A 336 -7.33 13.98 15.53
N HIS A 337 -6.13 14.27 16.03
CA HIS A 337 -5.57 13.63 17.23
C HIS A 337 -5.37 14.62 18.39
N GLU A 338 -6.15 15.71 18.46
CA GLU A 338 -5.98 16.72 19.51
C GLU A 338 -6.14 16.15 20.93
N HIS A 339 -6.96 15.10 21.07
CA HIS A 339 -7.13 14.35 22.32
C HIS A 339 -5.87 13.56 22.76
N LEU A 340 -4.92 13.31 21.85
CA LEU A 340 -3.62 12.69 22.16
C LEU A 340 -2.58 13.71 22.64
N ARG A 341 -2.85 15.02 22.56
CA ARG A 341 -1.90 16.07 22.93
C ARG A 341 -1.37 15.95 24.38
N PRO A 342 -2.19 15.57 25.39
CA PRO A 342 -1.68 15.32 26.74
C PRO A 342 -0.80 14.07 26.86
N ARG A 343 -0.85 13.16 25.90
CA ARG A 343 -0.17 11.85 25.88
C ARG A 343 0.98 11.79 24.87
N LEU A 344 1.47 12.94 24.40
CA LEU A 344 2.56 12.98 23.41
C LEU A 344 3.83 12.26 23.89
N CYS A 345 4.13 12.34 25.19
CA CYS A 345 5.22 11.57 25.80
C CYS A 345 5.03 10.06 25.61
N ASP A 346 3.85 9.53 25.93
CA ASP A 346 3.55 8.09 25.76
C ASP A 346 3.67 7.67 24.29
N THR A 347 3.17 8.50 23.36
CA THR A 347 3.25 8.21 21.92
C THR A 347 4.66 8.32 21.36
N TYR A 348 5.54 9.07 22.03
CA TYR A 348 6.95 9.17 21.70
C TYR A 348 7.73 7.96 22.21
N GLU A 349 7.45 7.51 23.44
CA GLU A 349 8.09 6.33 24.02
C GLU A 349 7.75 5.02 23.28
N ASN A 350 6.58 4.94 22.64
CA ASN A 350 6.13 3.78 21.88
C ASN A 350 6.26 3.93 20.35
N ASP A 351 6.99 4.94 19.88
CA ASP A 351 7.22 5.31 18.48
C ASP A 351 5.95 5.61 17.64
N SER A 352 4.75 5.61 18.22
CA SER A 352 3.49 5.86 17.49
C SER A 352 3.40 7.29 16.96
N ILE A 353 4.09 8.24 17.60
CA ILE A 353 4.17 9.63 17.12
C ILE A 353 4.80 9.76 15.72
N PHE A 354 5.56 8.75 15.29
CA PHE A 354 6.21 8.71 13.97
C PHE A 354 5.36 8.00 12.90
N ASP A 355 4.13 7.58 13.25
CA ASP A 355 3.22 6.96 12.30
C ASP A 355 2.84 7.93 11.17
N LYS A 356 3.08 7.49 9.93
CA LYS A 356 2.82 8.29 8.73
C LYS A 356 1.42 8.01 8.19
N PHE A 357 0.43 8.74 8.69
CA PHE A 357 -0.95 8.67 8.20
C PHE A 357 -1.08 9.31 6.81
N GLU A 358 -1.71 8.62 5.87
CA GLU A 358 -2.03 9.17 4.56
C GLU A 358 -3.33 10.00 4.59
N VAL A 359 -3.51 10.79 3.54
CA VAL A 359 -4.70 11.62 3.36
C VAL A 359 -5.13 11.64 1.89
N VAL A 360 -6.43 11.64 1.63
CA VAL A 360 -6.96 11.62 0.26
C VAL A 360 -8.17 12.53 0.11
N PHE A 361 -8.30 13.15 -1.07
CA PHE A 361 -9.54 13.80 -1.50
C PHE A 361 -10.54 12.78 -2.04
N SER A 362 -11.84 13.08 -1.93
CA SER A 362 -12.86 12.44 -2.75
C SER A 362 -12.66 12.78 -4.24
N GLY A 363 -13.23 11.97 -5.12
CA GLY A 363 -13.16 12.19 -6.57
C GLY A 363 -13.65 13.57 -7.01
N ASP A 364 -14.65 14.11 -6.32
CA ASP A 364 -15.20 15.45 -6.55
C ASP A 364 -14.57 16.56 -5.67
N ALA A 365 -13.53 16.22 -4.89
CA ALA A 365 -12.85 17.06 -3.92
C ALA A 365 -13.72 17.71 -2.83
N LYS A 366 -14.99 17.30 -2.68
CA LYS A 366 -15.90 17.84 -1.65
C LYS A 366 -15.68 17.27 -0.26
N ASN A 367 -15.01 16.13 -0.17
CA ASN A 367 -14.64 15.50 1.09
C ASN A 367 -13.15 15.15 1.10
N VAL A 368 -12.61 15.03 2.31
CA VAL A 368 -11.27 14.51 2.60
C VAL A 368 -11.38 13.34 3.56
N MET A 369 -10.49 12.37 3.42
CA MET A 369 -10.43 11.19 4.27
C MET A 369 -9.03 11.02 4.84
N THR A 370 -8.97 10.59 6.10
CA THR A 370 -7.72 10.24 6.77
C THR A 370 -7.94 9.16 7.82
N GLY A 371 -6.88 8.46 8.18
CA GLY A 371 -6.91 7.39 9.17
C GLY A 371 -6.54 7.87 10.57
N SER A 372 -6.76 6.98 11.54
CA SER A 372 -6.41 7.14 12.94
C SER A 372 -6.17 5.76 13.59
N TYR A 373 -6.00 5.74 14.90
CA TYR A 373 -5.86 4.55 15.73
C TYR A 373 -7.21 3.84 15.97
N ASN A 374 -7.19 2.68 16.63
CA ASN A 374 -8.35 1.81 16.83
C ASN A 374 -9.06 1.34 15.54
N ASN A 375 -8.34 1.24 14.43
CA ASN A 375 -8.90 1.03 13.09
C ASN A 375 -9.92 2.12 12.67
N ASN A 376 -9.85 3.30 13.28
CA ASN A 376 -10.72 4.40 12.92
C ASN A 376 -10.21 5.12 11.67
N PHE A 377 -11.15 5.65 10.91
CA PHE A 377 -10.89 6.61 9.85
C PHE A 377 -12.04 7.61 9.82
N MET A 378 -11.74 8.81 9.35
CA MET A 378 -12.65 9.93 9.40
C MET A 378 -12.78 10.55 8.01
N ILE A 379 -14.00 10.97 7.70
CA ILE A 379 -14.33 11.69 6.47
C ILE A 379 -14.86 13.06 6.87
N TYR A 380 -14.27 14.10 6.32
CA TYR A 380 -14.64 15.49 6.57
C TYR A 380 -15.00 16.18 5.26
N PRO A 381 -16.01 17.06 5.23
CA PRO A 381 -16.24 17.97 4.13
C PRO A 381 -15.05 18.92 3.97
N SER A 382 -14.63 19.13 2.73
CA SER A 382 -13.60 20.10 2.34
C SER A 382 -14.07 21.54 2.54
N ASP A 383 -15.38 21.75 2.42
CA ASP A 383 -16.05 23.05 2.59
C ASP A 383 -15.85 23.58 4.02
N PRO A 384 -15.24 24.77 4.21
CA PRO A 384 -15.03 25.38 5.52
C PRO A 384 -16.32 25.57 6.33
N ASP A 385 -17.44 25.85 5.66
CA ASP A 385 -18.71 26.15 6.32
C ASP A 385 -19.42 24.90 6.86
N LYS A 386 -18.92 23.71 6.52
CA LYS A 386 -19.49 22.43 6.96
C LYS A 386 -18.65 21.82 8.09
N GLU A 387 -19.26 21.79 9.27
CA GLU A 387 -18.70 21.23 10.49
C GLU A 387 -19.30 19.86 10.84
N VAL A 388 -19.40 18.97 9.86
CA VAL A 388 -19.91 17.62 10.08
C VAL A 388 -18.81 16.63 9.76
N GLU A 389 -18.48 15.72 10.66
CA GLU A 389 -17.56 14.61 10.46
C GLU A 389 -18.31 13.29 10.35
N VAL A 390 -17.72 12.33 9.65
CA VAL A 390 -18.16 10.94 9.67
C VAL A 390 -17.01 10.09 10.19
N VAL A 391 -17.19 9.54 11.39
CA VAL A 391 -16.22 8.62 12.00
C VAL A 391 -16.66 7.19 11.77
N LEU A 392 -15.76 6.38 11.22
CA LEU A 392 -16.00 4.99 10.88
C LEU A 392 -14.87 4.13 11.44
N GLN A 393 -15.17 2.85 11.66
CA GLN A 393 -14.23 1.88 12.22
C GLN A 393 -14.15 0.65 11.30
N ALA A 394 -12.94 0.31 10.86
CA ALA A 394 -12.67 -0.82 9.99
C ALA A 394 -12.43 -2.11 10.81
N ASP A 395 -13.47 -2.59 11.49
CA ASP A 395 -13.40 -3.80 12.33
C ASP A 395 -14.13 -4.99 11.73
N LYS A 396 -13.63 -6.20 12.01
CA LYS A 396 -14.33 -7.45 11.66
C LYS A 396 -15.74 -7.55 12.28
N SER A 397 -16.02 -6.82 13.36
CA SER A 397 -17.38 -6.77 13.93
C SER A 397 -18.40 -6.08 13.00
N ALA A 398 -17.94 -5.26 12.05
CA ALA A 398 -18.75 -4.66 10.99
C ALA A 398 -19.30 -5.72 10.00
N PHE A 399 -18.70 -6.92 9.92
CA PHE A 399 -19.26 -8.03 9.13
C PHE A 399 -20.61 -8.52 9.65
N LYS A 400 -20.87 -8.36 10.96
CA LYS A 400 -22.09 -8.86 11.63
C LYS A 400 -23.12 -7.77 11.90
N ALA A 401 -22.67 -6.53 12.04
CA ALA A 401 -23.53 -5.40 12.33
C ALA A 401 -23.66 -4.52 11.10
N LYS A 402 -24.90 -4.24 10.65
CA LYS A 402 -25.23 -3.15 9.73
C LYS A 402 -24.96 -1.79 10.42
N LYS A 403 -23.73 -1.55 10.86
CA LYS A 403 -23.30 -0.28 11.46
C LYS A 403 -23.22 0.73 10.32
N VAL A 404 -24.09 1.73 10.41
CA VAL A 404 -24.13 2.88 9.50
C VAL A 404 -23.35 4.00 10.19
N GLY A 405 -22.36 4.56 9.52
CA GLY A 405 -21.73 5.80 10.01
C GLY A 405 -22.76 6.92 10.01
N VAL A 406 -22.98 7.53 11.17
CA VAL A 406 -23.89 8.67 11.31
C VAL A 406 -23.05 9.93 11.35
N PRO A 407 -23.33 10.94 10.52
CA PRO A 407 -22.61 12.21 10.58
C PRO A 407 -22.78 12.88 11.95
N THR A 408 -21.69 13.37 12.54
CA THR A 408 -21.65 14.05 13.83
C THR A 408 -21.03 15.45 13.69
N PRO A 409 -21.39 16.43 14.53
CA PRO A 409 -20.72 17.74 14.51
C PRO A 409 -19.24 17.61 14.87
N ILE A 410 -18.37 18.39 14.21
CA ILE A 410 -16.94 18.49 14.56
C ILE A 410 -16.82 19.11 15.95
N ASN A 411 -16.05 18.50 16.85
CA ASN A 411 -15.87 19.01 18.22
C ASN A 411 -15.04 20.31 18.22
N PRO A 412 -15.55 21.44 18.73
CA PRO A 412 -14.72 22.63 18.96
C PRO A 412 -13.96 22.45 20.29
N SER A 413 -12.65 22.24 20.22
CA SER A 413 -11.78 22.25 21.41
C SER A 413 -11.57 23.68 21.90
N GLY A 414 -12.49 24.19 22.72
CA GLY A 414 -12.37 25.46 23.43
C GLY A 414 -11.90 25.26 24.88
N SER A 415 -10.81 25.92 25.25
CA SER A 415 -10.21 26.02 26.59
C SER A 415 -11.20 26.23 27.76
N PRO A 416 -10.96 25.67 28.96
CA PRO A 416 -11.83 25.88 30.11
C PRO A 416 -11.56 27.24 30.76
N THR A 417 -12.30 28.28 30.36
CA THR A 417 -12.43 29.48 31.19
C THR A 417 -13.61 29.32 32.15
N ALA A 418 -13.31 29.44 33.43
CA ALA A 418 -14.19 29.27 34.57
C ALA A 418 -15.48 30.12 34.52
N ALA A 419 -16.61 29.49 34.84
CA ALA A 419 -17.78 30.19 35.36
C ALA A 419 -18.58 29.30 36.33
N ASN A 420 -18.58 29.72 37.60
CA ASN A 420 -19.37 29.21 38.72
C ASN A 420 -20.89 29.21 38.45
N GLY A 421 -21.64 28.24 39.00
CA GLY A 421 -23.10 28.40 39.06
C GLY A 421 -24.00 27.25 39.55
N LYS A 422 -23.92 26.92 40.85
CA LYS A 422 -25.01 26.45 41.75
C LYS A 422 -25.72 25.07 41.58
N LYS A 423 -25.73 24.39 42.73
CA LYS A 423 -26.42 23.14 43.16
C LYS A 423 -27.96 23.19 43.13
N GLY A 424 -28.56 22.00 42.97
CA GLY A 424 -29.93 21.67 43.39
C GLY A 424 -30.11 20.16 43.64
N ASN A 425 -30.50 19.80 44.86
CA ASN A 425 -30.57 18.47 45.48
C ASN A 425 -31.95 17.80 45.33
N SER A 426 -32.05 16.46 45.23
CA SER A 426 -32.96 15.52 45.96
C SER A 426 -33.05 14.15 45.23
N ARG A 427 -32.54 13.04 45.79
CA ARG A 427 -33.08 12.06 46.78
C ARG A 427 -34.06 10.97 46.25
N ALA A 428 -33.51 9.74 46.21
CA ALA A 428 -34.05 8.44 46.71
C ALA A 428 -35.09 7.61 45.92
N GLY A 429 -34.78 6.30 45.76
CA GLY A 429 -35.75 5.20 45.59
C GLY A 429 -35.31 4.03 44.68
N SER A 430 -34.85 2.91 45.26
CA SER A 430 -34.68 1.59 44.60
C SER A 430 -35.89 0.67 44.93
N PRO A 431 -36.05 -0.57 44.40
CA PRO A 431 -35.63 -1.20 43.13
C PRO A 431 -36.78 -1.98 42.41
N ALA A 432 -36.45 -2.55 41.23
CA ALA A 432 -36.96 -3.81 40.62
C ALA A 432 -37.83 -3.76 39.34
N ALA A 433 -37.39 -4.62 38.41
CA ALA A 433 -38.09 -5.29 37.30
C ALA A 433 -38.58 -4.46 36.10
N GLY A 434 -38.05 -4.77 34.91
CA GLY A 434 -38.64 -4.33 33.65
C GLY A 434 -37.70 -4.43 32.46
N VAL A 435 -37.81 -5.53 31.74
CA VAL A 435 -37.31 -5.76 30.37
C VAL A 435 -37.54 -4.53 29.48
N GLY A 436 -36.52 -4.06 28.77
CA GLY A 436 -36.67 -3.01 27.76
C GLY A 436 -35.34 -2.56 27.19
N GLY A 437 -35.13 -2.84 25.90
CA GLY A 437 -33.89 -2.53 25.19
C GLY A 437 -33.48 -1.07 25.26
N GLN A 438 -32.18 -0.84 25.46
CA GLN A 438 -31.55 0.44 25.21
C GLN A 438 -30.53 0.29 24.09
N GLY A 439 -30.86 0.90 22.95
CA GLY A 439 -29.86 1.34 21.99
C GLY A 439 -28.93 2.34 22.69
N GLY A 440 -27.73 1.88 23.01
CA GLY A 440 -26.66 2.71 23.53
C GLY A 440 -26.12 3.60 22.41
N ARG A 441 -26.44 4.89 22.51
CA ARG A 441 -25.79 5.99 21.78
C ARG A 441 -24.27 5.88 21.96
N MET A 442 -23.50 5.82 20.87
CA MET A 442 -22.04 6.01 20.90
C MET A 442 -21.75 7.49 21.19
N LYS A 443 -21.82 7.85 22.47
CA LYS A 443 -21.11 8.99 23.04
C LYS A 443 -20.08 8.39 23.99
N LYS A 444 -19.00 7.87 23.41
CA LYS A 444 -17.78 7.58 24.15
C LYS A 444 -16.74 8.45 23.46
N GLU A 445 -16.40 9.58 24.08
CA GLU A 445 -14.99 9.99 24.05
C GLU A 445 -14.23 8.70 24.27
N THR A 446 -13.46 8.28 23.28
CA THR A 446 -12.57 7.14 23.46
C THR A 446 -11.69 7.58 24.59
N ASP A 447 -11.95 7.03 25.78
CA ASP A 447 -11.13 7.23 26.97
C ASP A 447 -9.70 7.09 26.48
N ALA A 448 -8.91 8.17 26.53
CA ALA A 448 -7.64 8.22 25.81
C ALA A 448 -6.76 7.02 26.22
N ASP A 449 -6.95 6.54 27.44
CA ASP A 449 -6.33 5.36 28.05
C ASP A 449 -6.69 4.01 27.41
N GLN A 450 -7.72 3.94 26.57
CA GLN A 450 -8.19 2.73 25.89
C GLN A 450 -7.78 2.66 24.39
N ILE A 451 -6.87 3.51 23.93
CA ILE A 451 -6.42 3.52 22.53
C ILE A 451 -5.41 2.39 22.28
N ASP A 452 -5.72 1.53 21.33
CA ASP A 452 -4.85 0.48 20.81
C ASP A 452 -4.05 1.02 19.62
N PHE A 453 -2.81 1.44 19.90
CA PHE A 453 -1.91 2.03 18.91
C PHE A 453 -1.46 1.04 17.82
N ASN A 454 -1.60 -0.28 18.04
CA ASN A 454 -1.27 -1.29 17.04
C ASN A 454 -2.34 -1.39 15.95
N LYS A 455 -3.57 -0.93 16.22
CA LYS A 455 -4.67 -0.89 15.26
C LYS A 455 -4.72 0.48 14.60
N LYS A 456 -3.99 0.65 13.52
CA LYS A 456 -3.89 1.93 12.80
C LYS A 456 -4.26 1.79 11.34
N ILE A 457 -4.98 2.78 10.82
CA ILE A 457 -5.28 2.91 9.40
C ILE A 457 -4.28 3.89 8.80
N LEU A 458 -3.24 3.37 8.14
CA LEU A 458 -2.21 4.21 7.51
C LEU A 458 -2.48 4.44 6.03
N HIS A 459 -3.00 3.42 5.33
CA HIS A 459 -3.11 3.42 3.86
C HIS A 459 -4.56 3.33 3.41
N MET A 460 -4.93 4.22 2.48
CA MET A 460 -6.28 4.28 1.93
C MET A 460 -6.29 4.90 0.54
N SER A 461 -7.34 4.59 -0.22
CA SER A 461 -7.56 5.16 -1.54
C SER A 461 -9.05 5.44 -1.74
N TRP A 462 -9.37 6.52 -2.46
CA TRP A 462 -10.73 6.90 -2.80
C TRP A 462 -10.94 6.71 -4.31
N HIS A 463 -12.05 6.12 -4.71
CA HIS A 463 -12.39 5.89 -6.11
C HIS A 463 -12.57 7.24 -6.88
N PRO A 464 -11.95 7.42 -8.05
CA PRO A 464 -11.88 8.73 -8.71
C PRO A 464 -13.23 9.34 -9.10
N PHE A 465 -14.30 8.54 -9.26
CA PHE A 465 -15.61 9.01 -9.73
C PHE A 465 -16.80 8.62 -8.85
N GLU A 466 -16.59 7.85 -7.78
CA GLU A 466 -17.69 7.30 -6.97
C GLU A 466 -17.33 7.41 -5.49
N ASP A 467 -18.35 7.42 -4.63
CA ASP A 467 -18.17 7.37 -3.18
C ASP A 467 -17.86 5.93 -2.71
N SER A 468 -16.75 5.40 -3.22
CA SER A 468 -16.19 4.11 -2.84
C SER A 468 -14.79 4.32 -2.29
N ILE A 469 -14.50 3.72 -1.14
CA ILE A 469 -13.19 3.85 -0.47
C ILE A 469 -12.58 2.47 -0.27
N ALA A 470 -11.27 2.36 -0.44
CA ALA A 470 -10.48 1.18 -0.10
C ALA A 470 -9.56 1.51 1.06
N ILE A 471 -9.57 0.68 2.10
CA ILE A 471 -8.86 0.93 3.36
C ILE A 471 -8.08 -0.31 3.74
N ALA A 472 -6.79 -0.16 4.04
CA ALA A 472 -5.97 -1.22 4.59
C ALA A 472 -6.01 -1.19 6.13
N ALA A 473 -6.62 -2.22 6.73
CA ALA A 473 -6.62 -2.45 8.18
C ALA A 473 -5.80 -3.69 8.50
N THR A 474 -4.51 -3.49 8.82
CA THR A 474 -3.44 -4.47 9.12
C THR A 474 -3.28 -5.61 8.10
N ASN A 475 -4.33 -6.37 7.73
CA ASN A 475 -4.35 -7.41 6.69
C ASN A 475 -5.68 -7.53 5.93
N ASN A 476 -6.59 -6.57 6.12
CA ASN A 476 -7.91 -6.60 5.53
C ASN A 476 -8.15 -5.34 4.69
N ILE A 477 -8.46 -5.52 3.40
CA ILE A 477 -8.94 -4.42 2.55
C ILE A 477 -10.45 -4.39 2.64
N SER A 478 -11.04 -3.34 3.21
CA SER A 478 -12.51 -3.23 3.31
C SER A 478 -13.10 -2.15 2.39
N PRO A 479 -13.54 -2.45 1.16
CA PRO A 479 -14.36 -1.53 0.38
C PRO A 479 -15.67 -1.16 1.09
N GLN A 480 -15.97 0.13 1.19
CA GLN A 480 -17.24 0.66 1.71
C GLN A 480 -18.00 1.47 0.64
N LEU A 481 -19.33 1.37 0.63
CA LEU A 481 -20.28 2.00 -0.31
C LEU A 481 -21.46 2.63 0.43
N PRO A 482 -22.06 3.72 -0.07
CA PRO A 482 -23.43 4.09 0.25
C PRO A 482 -24.43 3.21 -0.52
N GLN A 483 -25.56 2.82 0.08
CA GLN A 483 -26.49 1.89 -0.60
C GLN A 483 -27.99 2.09 -0.31
N ASN A 484 -28.80 2.02 -1.38
CA ASN A 484 -30.24 1.71 -1.42
C ASN A 484 -30.48 0.37 -2.14
N SER A 485 -30.57 -0.77 -1.42
CA SER A 485 -31.28 -2.04 -1.75
C SER A 485 -30.68 -3.27 -1.01
N PRO A 486 -31.41 -4.40 -0.84
CA PRO A 486 -31.03 -5.47 0.10
C PRO A 486 -30.17 -6.60 -0.52
N PRO A 487 -29.43 -7.39 0.29
CA PRO A 487 -28.46 -8.36 -0.19
C PRO A 487 -29.02 -9.79 -0.32
N SER A 488 -28.32 -10.62 -1.10
CA SER A 488 -28.52 -12.08 -1.22
C SER A 488 -27.21 -12.82 -0.85
N PRO A 489 -27.25 -14.02 -0.23
CA PRO A 489 -26.04 -14.71 0.22
C PRO A 489 -25.59 -15.87 -0.69
N ASN A 490 -24.31 -16.24 -0.49
CA ASN A 490 -23.59 -17.48 -0.81
C ASN A 490 -22.59 -17.45 -1.98
N LEU A 491 -21.30 -17.71 -1.68
CA LEU A 491 -20.52 -18.75 -2.38
C LEU A 491 -19.27 -19.20 -1.57
N GLU A 492 -18.91 -20.45 -1.84
CA GLU A 492 -17.94 -21.36 -1.22
C GLU A 492 -16.47 -20.99 -1.44
N THR A 493 -15.60 -21.52 -0.56
CA THR A 493 -14.14 -21.25 -0.51
C THR A 493 -13.33 -22.38 -1.12
N LEU A 494 -12.36 -22.05 -1.97
CA LEU A 494 -11.33 -22.97 -2.49
C LEU A 494 -10.12 -22.97 -1.53
N ILE A 495 -9.81 -24.11 -0.90
CA ILE A 495 -8.67 -24.28 0.01
C ILE A 495 -7.47 -24.84 -0.77
N LYS A 496 -6.32 -24.15 -0.76
CA LYS A 496 -5.02 -24.73 -1.19
C LYS A 496 -4.60 -25.84 -0.21
N MET A 497 -4.52 -27.08 -0.68
CA MET A 497 -4.12 -28.24 0.12
C MET A 497 -2.61 -28.53 0.00
N HIS A 498 -1.89 -28.47 1.12
CA HIS A 498 -0.47 -28.82 1.19
C HIS A 498 -0.29 -30.28 1.63
N LEU A 499 0.64 -31.00 1.01
CA LEU A 499 0.96 -32.39 1.36
C LEU A 499 1.81 -32.43 2.64
N MET A 500 1.27 -33.09 3.66
CA MET A 500 1.87 -33.27 4.99
C MET A 500 2.22 -34.75 5.20
N TYR A 501 3.01 -35.08 6.22
CA TYR A 501 3.31 -36.45 6.62
C TYR A 501 3.46 -36.62 8.14
N THR A 502 3.20 -37.83 8.62
CA THR A 502 3.60 -38.33 9.95
C THR A 502 4.55 -39.51 9.77
N LEU A 503 5.29 -39.87 10.83
CA LEU A 503 6.14 -41.05 10.83
C LEU A 503 5.38 -42.20 11.53
N ASP A 504 5.46 -43.40 10.97
CA ASP A 504 4.98 -44.60 11.67
C ASP A 504 6.03 -45.17 12.64
N ALA A 505 5.64 -46.19 13.40
CA ALA A 505 6.51 -46.84 14.39
C ALA A 505 7.79 -47.48 13.79
N ALA A 506 7.87 -47.62 12.47
CA ALA A 506 9.05 -48.09 11.74
C ALA A 506 9.87 -46.95 11.12
N GLY A 507 9.50 -45.68 11.37
CA GLY A 507 10.18 -44.49 10.85
C GLY A 507 9.84 -44.16 9.39
N LYS A 508 8.81 -44.76 8.80
CA LYS A 508 8.40 -44.53 7.42
C LYS A 508 7.35 -43.41 7.35
N ARG A 509 7.45 -42.55 6.32
CA ARG A 509 6.53 -41.42 6.13
C ARG A 509 5.16 -41.89 5.65
N LYS A 510 4.09 -41.49 6.34
CA LYS A 510 2.69 -41.62 5.94
C LYS A 510 2.13 -40.24 5.59
N TYR A 511 1.69 -40.05 4.35
CA TYR A 511 1.28 -38.75 3.83
C TYR A 511 -0.21 -38.46 4.06
N THR A 512 -0.55 -37.19 4.23
CA THR A 512 -1.92 -36.71 4.45
C THR A 512 -2.06 -35.24 4.06
N LEU A 513 -3.29 -34.77 3.87
CA LEU A 513 -3.62 -33.35 3.65
C LEU A 513 -4.14 -32.67 4.92
N LYS A 514 -4.34 -33.43 6.00
CA LYS A 514 -4.82 -32.91 7.29
C LYS A 514 -3.64 -32.45 8.16
N LYS A 515 -3.75 -31.25 8.74
CA LYS A 515 -2.72 -30.65 9.62
C LYS A 515 -2.56 -31.38 10.97
N VAL A 516 -3.59 -32.10 11.41
CA VAL A 516 -3.59 -32.89 12.67
C VAL A 516 -4.27 -34.23 12.42
N ILE A 517 -3.65 -35.32 12.88
CA ILE A 517 -4.24 -36.66 12.87
C ILE A 517 -4.00 -37.31 14.24
N GLY A 518 -5.07 -37.77 14.91
CA GLY A 518 -4.95 -38.56 16.14
C GLY A 518 -4.29 -37.82 17.31
N GLY A 519 -4.37 -36.48 17.35
CA GLY A 519 -3.72 -35.64 18.36
C GLY A 519 -2.27 -35.28 18.05
N GLU A 520 -1.68 -35.84 16.99
CA GLU A 520 -0.34 -35.49 16.53
C GLU A 520 -0.37 -34.49 15.36
N VAL A 521 0.49 -33.47 15.43
CA VAL A 521 0.65 -32.46 14.38
C VAL A 521 1.44 -33.05 13.22
N THR A 522 0.91 -32.91 12.01
CA THR A 522 1.55 -33.46 10.80
C THR A 522 2.62 -32.48 10.28
N LYS A 523 3.74 -33.02 9.77
CA LYS A 523 4.89 -32.22 9.30
C LYS A 523 4.80 -31.99 7.79
N SER A 524 5.25 -30.84 7.30
CA SER A 524 5.24 -30.56 5.85
C SER A 524 6.13 -31.55 5.11
N ALA A 525 5.61 -32.16 4.04
CA ALA A 525 6.38 -33.07 3.19
C ALA A 525 7.31 -32.34 2.21
N HIS A 526 7.29 -31.00 2.20
CA HIS A 526 8.18 -30.20 1.38
C HIS A 526 9.56 -30.09 2.05
N PRO A 527 10.67 -30.32 1.33
CA PRO A 527 12.00 -30.18 1.91
C PRO A 527 12.27 -28.73 2.31
N ALA A 528 12.83 -28.53 3.51
CA ALA A 528 13.31 -27.24 3.97
C ALA A 528 14.43 -26.74 3.06
N ARG A 529 14.20 -25.66 2.31
CA ARG A 529 15.24 -24.97 1.53
C ARG A 529 15.92 -23.93 2.41
N PHE A 530 16.83 -24.37 3.28
CA PHE A 530 17.81 -23.48 3.89
C PHE A 530 19.14 -23.62 3.15
N SER A 531 19.31 -22.82 2.10
CA SER A 531 20.56 -22.30 1.52
C SER A 531 20.22 -21.62 0.19
N PRO A 532 20.71 -20.41 -0.10
CA PRO A 532 20.61 -19.84 -1.44
C PRO A 532 21.36 -20.76 -2.41
N ASP A 533 20.69 -21.20 -3.48
CA ASP A 533 21.30 -21.99 -4.53
C ASP A 533 22.31 -21.12 -5.31
N ASP A 534 23.56 -21.07 -4.84
CA ASP A 534 24.65 -20.39 -5.55
C ASP A 534 25.10 -21.26 -6.74
N LYS A 535 24.38 -21.10 -7.85
CA LYS A 535 24.66 -21.72 -9.16
C LYS A 535 26.11 -21.54 -9.63
N TYR A 536 26.83 -20.54 -9.12
CA TYR A 536 28.20 -20.22 -9.53
C TYR A 536 29.25 -20.48 -8.44
N SER A 537 28.86 -21.11 -7.32
CA SER A 537 29.74 -21.45 -6.20
C SER A 537 31.03 -22.14 -6.66
N ARG A 538 30.91 -23.13 -7.56
CA ARG A 538 32.06 -23.83 -8.15
C ARG A 538 32.99 -22.91 -8.91
N HIS A 539 32.47 -21.99 -9.73
CA HIS A 539 33.27 -21.04 -10.50
C HIS A 539 33.97 -20.03 -9.58
N ARG A 540 33.24 -19.50 -8.58
CA ARG A 540 33.75 -18.57 -7.58
C ARG A 540 34.89 -19.17 -6.75
N VAL A 541 34.73 -20.41 -6.27
CA VAL A 541 35.78 -21.14 -5.52
C VAL A 541 36.98 -21.44 -6.43
N THR A 542 36.73 -21.81 -7.69
CA THR A 542 37.82 -22.09 -8.66
C THR A 542 38.63 -20.83 -8.97
N LEU A 543 37.96 -19.67 -9.12
CA LEU A 543 38.61 -18.39 -9.33
C LEU A 543 39.42 -17.97 -8.10
N LYS A 544 38.82 -18.04 -6.90
CA LYS A 544 39.52 -17.74 -5.64
C LYS A 544 40.74 -18.64 -5.44
N LYS A 545 40.64 -19.93 -5.76
CA LYS A 545 41.76 -20.88 -5.70
C LYS A 545 42.88 -20.53 -6.68
N ARG A 546 42.54 -20.08 -7.89
CA ARG A 546 43.51 -19.68 -8.94
C ARG A 546 44.30 -18.44 -8.55
N TYR A 547 43.67 -17.49 -7.87
CA TYR A 547 44.30 -16.23 -7.44
C TYR A 547 44.82 -16.25 -5.99
N GLY A 548 44.80 -17.40 -5.30
CA GLY A 548 45.31 -17.51 -3.92
C GLY A 548 44.46 -16.79 -2.87
N LEU A 549 43.19 -16.53 -3.15
CA LEU A 549 42.27 -15.72 -2.34
C LEU A 549 41.38 -16.54 -1.40
N LEU A 550 41.64 -17.85 -1.25
CA LEU A 550 40.97 -18.64 -0.23
C LEU A 550 41.57 -18.31 1.14
N LEU A 551 40.74 -18.21 2.19
CA LEU A 551 41.22 -17.97 3.56
C LEU A 551 42.34 -18.95 3.97
N VAL A 552 42.23 -20.21 3.56
CA VAL A 552 43.24 -21.26 3.82
C VAL A 552 44.55 -21.09 3.03
N GLN A 553 44.58 -20.22 2.02
CA GLN A 553 45.77 -19.92 1.20
C GLN A 553 46.48 -18.63 1.66
N GLN A 554 45.81 -17.78 2.43
CA GLN A 554 46.37 -16.53 2.96
C GLN A 554 47.05 -16.80 4.30
N LYS A 555 48.37 -17.03 4.28
CA LYS A 555 49.14 -17.44 5.47
C LYS A 555 49.34 -16.35 6.54
N ASP A 556 49.09 -15.08 6.24
CA ASP A 556 49.52 -13.97 7.11
C ASP A 556 48.47 -12.85 7.31
N LEU A 557 47.22 -13.19 7.61
CA LEU A 557 46.28 -12.20 8.14
C LEU A 557 46.07 -12.40 9.63
N LYS A 558 46.69 -11.52 10.43
CA LYS A 558 46.27 -11.28 11.82
C LYS A 558 44.84 -10.75 11.78
N VAL A 559 43.91 -11.50 12.38
CA VAL A 559 42.57 -11.01 12.69
C VAL A 559 42.73 -9.90 13.73
N LEU A 560 42.46 -8.66 13.34
CA LEU A 560 42.28 -7.55 14.29
C LEU A 560 40.86 -7.64 14.85
N GLY A 561 40.75 -7.89 16.15
CA GLY A 561 39.49 -7.83 16.90
C GLY A 561 38.91 -9.20 17.26
N GLN A 562 39.46 -9.83 18.29
CA GLN A 562 38.65 -10.43 19.35
C GLN A 562 38.80 -9.57 20.60
#